data_AF-A0A316U4A8-F1
#
_entry.id   AF-A0A316U4A8-F1
#
_cell.length_a   1.000
_cell.length_b   1.000
_cell.length_c   1.000
_cell.angle_alpha   90.00
_cell.angle_beta   90.00
_cell.angle_gamma   90.00
#
_symmetry.space_group_name_H-M   'P 1'
#
loop_
_entity.id
_entity.type
_entity.pdbx_description
1 polymer ?
#
loop_
_entity_poly.entity_id
_entity_poly.type
_entity_poly.pdbx_seq_one_letter_code
_entity_poly.pdbx_strand_id
1 'polypeptide(L)'
;MKLSLTLLGLAMACLAGVKADDSTSILTADERIMLAVASTNQTGGPSPYDWPDAAPATPEVATNTSDTTVDVVSSRSEGESSKRSYKSAYNLGNIITKRHDYVTLTDGTDPRYQNAALQAPSYLTYKVISNTTSYATAKKACLAYCSSVSKCVAANMYNEIGNPLLDHTFSEKSNRKCALYGDVPTLSQMTNKGGQQLYGPNSPANCIENSAVFYLGAAAAPTTPSGYTFTFGPLDAATSASLAVGYMGYDFITQYDPNQCAKLCDARKADPVGGKCKFFNIWRGVVSGKPTTYTCSYFYQATDASTATNTGDAVNKVTVTFSRGYTRNST
;
A
#
# COMPACT_ATOMS: atom_id res chain seq x y z
N MET A 1 -40.07 22.20 30.51
CA MET A 1 -39.78 21.67 31.86
C MET A 1 -38.33 21.23 31.88
N LYS A 2 -37.48 21.92 32.66
CA LYS A 2 -36.08 21.56 32.91
C LYS A 2 -36.06 20.78 34.23
N LEU A 3 -35.53 19.56 34.23
CA LEU A 3 -35.22 18.84 35.47
C LEU A 3 -33.70 18.78 35.61
N SER A 4 -33.18 19.55 36.57
CA SER A 4 -31.85 19.38 37.14
C SER A 4 -31.86 18.16 38.05
N LEU A 5 -30.83 17.32 37.96
CA LEU A 5 -30.49 16.36 39.00
C LEU A 5 -29.00 16.51 39.31
N THR A 6 -28.70 16.86 40.55
CA THR A 6 -27.35 17.02 41.08
C THR A 6 -27.21 16.18 42.34
N LEU A 7 -26.03 15.54 42.48
CA LEU A 7 -25.33 15.14 43.71
C LEU A 7 -25.81 13.92 44.52
N LEU A 8 -24.94 12.90 44.56
CA LEU A 8 -24.26 12.26 45.74
C LEU A 8 -23.79 10.85 45.29
N GLY A 9 -22.63 10.31 45.63
CA GLY A 9 -21.57 10.71 46.55
C GLY A 9 -20.39 9.74 46.42
N LEU A 10 -19.22 10.20 46.85
CA LEU A 10 -17.97 9.46 46.96
C LEU A 10 -18.12 8.22 47.86
N ALA A 11 -17.57 7.09 47.41
CA ALA A 11 -17.05 6.03 48.26
C ALA A 11 -15.69 5.59 47.72
N MET A 12 -14.62 6.29 48.15
CA MET A 12 -13.25 5.80 48.01
C MET A 12 -13.02 4.76 49.11
N ALA A 13 -13.02 3.48 48.74
CA ALA A 13 -12.48 2.42 49.57
C ALA A 13 -10.97 2.33 49.33
N CYS A 14 -10.19 2.57 50.40
CA CYS A 14 -8.77 2.29 50.45
C CYS A 14 -8.53 0.79 50.29
N LEU A 15 -7.98 0.37 49.15
CA LEU A 15 -7.30 -0.91 49.01
C LEU A 15 -5.79 -0.66 49.00
N ALA A 16 -5.12 -1.44 49.84
CA ALA A 16 -3.70 -1.41 50.12
C ALA A 16 -2.84 -1.56 48.85
N GLY A 17 -1.67 -0.93 48.89
CA GLY A 17 -0.75 -0.79 47.79
C GLY A 17 -0.29 -2.12 47.21
N VAL A 18 -0.81 -2.45 46.03
CA VAL A 18 0.00 -3.09 45.00
C VAL A 18 0.81 -1.95 44.40
N LYS A 19 2.13 -1.94 44.67
CA LYS A 19 3.04 -1.16 43.83
C LYS A 19 2.78 -1.62 42.41
N ALA A 20 2.25 -0.74 41.56
CA ALA A 20 2.33 -0.94 40.13
C ALA A 20 3.82 -1.15 39.86
N ASP A 21 4.19 -2.39 39.56
CA ASP A 21 5.53 -2.71 39.15
C ASP A 21 5.73 -1.89 37.88
N ASP A 22 6.59 -0.88 37.96
CA ASP A 22 7.01 -0.01 36.85
C ASP A 22 7.91 -0.83 35.90
N SER A 23 7.54 -2.08 35.67
CA SER A 23 7.95 -2.88 34.53
C SER A 23 7.11 -2.39 33.35
N THR A 24 7.32 -1.13 32.94
CA THR A 24 7.03 -0.74 31.57
C THR A 24 7.81 -1.70 30.71
N SER A 25 7.14 -2.75 30.21
CA SER A 25 7.68 -3.64 29.20
C SER A 25 8.13 -2.76 28.04
N ILE A 26 9.43 -2.48 27.99
CA ILE A 26 10.02 -1.70 26.90
C ILE A 26 9.98 -2.64 25.71
N LEU A 27 8.92 -2.56 24.93
CA LEU A 27 8.80 -3.29 23.67
C LEU A 27 10.09 -3.11 22.87
N THR A 28 10.67 -4.23 22.45
CA THR A 28 11.81 -4.26 21.53
C THR A 28 11.47 -3.53 20.23
N ALA A 29 12.48 -3.14 19.46
CA ALA A 29 12.25 -2.50 18.17
C ALA A 29 11.41 -3.40 17.24
N ASP A 30 11.63 -4.71 17.27
CA ASP A 30 10.86 -5.69 16.51
C ASP A 30 9.38 -5.70 16.93
N GLU A 31 9.09 -5.76 18.23
CA GLU A 31 7.72 -5.72 18.75
C GLU A 31 7.01 -4.41 18.41
N ARG A 32 7.71 -3.27 18.49
CA ARG A 32 7.13 -1.96 18.13
C ARG A 32 6.73 -1.89 16.66
N ILE A 33 7.54 -2.42 15.74
CA ILE A 33 7.20 -2.43 14.32
C ILE A 33 6.00 -3.35 14.07
N MET A 34 5.94 -4.52 14.71
CA MET A 34 4.82 -5.44 14.53
C MET A 34 3.51 -4.88 15.10
N LEU A 35 3.55 -4.22 16.26
CA LEU A 35 2.41 -3.51 16.80
C LEU A 35 1.96 -2.37 15.86
N ALA A 36 2.92 -1.61 15.30
CA ALA A 36 2.61 -0.56 14.34
C ALA A 36 1.95 -1.13 13.08
N VAL A 37 2.43 -2.24 12.54
CA VAL A 37 1.80 -2.95 11.40
C VAL A 37 0.38 -3.39 11.75
N ALA A 38 0.18 -4.00 12.92
CA ALA A 38 -1.15 -4.44 13.38
C ALA A 38 -2.14 -3.28 13.51
N SER A 39 -1.66 -2.11 13.93
CA SER A 39 -2.47 -0.89 14.10
C SER A 39 -2.69 -0.09 12.81
N THR A 40 -1.92 -0.37 11.76
CA THR A 40 -1.97 0.40 10.52
C THR A 40 -3.16 -0.01 9.67
N ASN A 41 -3.88 0.98 9.14
CA ASN A 41 -4.94 0.75 8.16
C ASN A 41 -4.72 1.62 6.90
N GLN A 42 -3.87 1.15 5.98
CA GLN A 42 -3.66 1.82 4.68
C GLN A 42 -4.81 1.61 3.68
N THR A 43 -5.86 0.91 4.09
CA THR A 43 -7.04 0.66 3.25
C THR A 43 -8.27 1.41 3.73
N GLY A 44 -8.16 2.13 4.85
CA GLY A 44 -9.24 2.94 5.39
C GLY A 44 -9.55 4.07 4.41
N GLY A 45 -10.83 4.18 4.02
CA GLY A 45 -11.35 5.45 3.55
C GLY A 45 -11.51 6.42 4.71
N PRO A 46 -11.92 7.67 4.44
CA PRO A 46 -12.39 8.57 5.49
C PRO A 46 -13.44 7.86 6.35
N SER A 47 -13.51 8.23 7.64
CA SER A 47 -14.48 7.65 8.58
C SER A 47 -15.89 7.78 7.99
N PRO A 48 -16.81 6.83 8.22
CA PRO A 48 -18.22 7.00 7.86
C PRO A 48 -18.87 8.26 8.45
N TYR A 49 -18.23 8.84 9.48
CA TYR A 49 -18.66 10.07 10.14
C TYR A 49 -17.97 11.34 9.61
N ASP A 50 -16.97 11.19 8.73
CA ASP A 50 -16.34 12.29 8.00
C ASP A 50 -17.24 12.62 6.78
N TRP A 51 -18.24 13.47 7.00
CA TRP A 51 -19.15 13.94 5.95
C TRP A 51 -18.42 14.72 4.84
N PRO A 52 -18.96 14.76 3.61
CA PRO A 52 -18.20 15.00 2.37
C PRO A 52 -17.88 16.46 2.04
N ASP A 53 -17.94 17.39 3.00
CA ASP A 53 -17.49 18.78 2.79
C ASP A 53 -15.95 18.91 2.79
N ALA A 54 -15.23 17.79 2.71
CA ALA A 54 -13.82 17.79 2.40
C ALA A 54 -13.64 18.19 0.93
N ALA A 55 -12.91 19.29 0.70
CA ALA A 55 -12.37 19.61 -0.62
C ALA A 55 -11.70 18.36 -1.22
N PRO A 56 -11.76 18.14 -2.55
CA PRO A 56 -11.18 16.95 -3.17
C PRO A 56 -9.77 16.74 -2.65
N ALA A 57 -9.53 15.56 -2.05
CA ALA A 57 -8.26 15.24 -1.44
C ALA A 57 -7.14 15.52 -2.43
N THR A 58 -6.29 16.49 -2.12
CA THR A 58 -4.99 16.60 -2.78
C THR A 58 -4.31 15.24 -2.63
N PRO A 59 -3.69 14.66 -3.69
CA PRO A 59 -3.03 13.37 -3.58
C PRO A 59 -1.96 13.44 -2.48
N GLU A 60 -2.33 12.98 -1.28
CA GLU A 60 -1.47 12.93 -0.13
C GLU A 60 -0.58 11.70 -0.27
N VAL A 61 0.72 11.95 -0.28
CA VAL A 61 1.66 10.95 0.22
C VAL A 61 1.22 10.67 1.64
N ALA A 62 0.87 9.42 1.96
CA ALA A 62 0.60 8.99 3.33
C ALA A 62 1.77 9.44 4.21
N THR A 63 1.57 10.53 4.94
CA THR A 63 2.60 11.18 5.74
C THR A 63 2.18 11.02 7.17
N ASN A 64 2.83 10.08 7.87
CA ASN A 64 2.80 10.11 9.32
C ASN A 64 3.61 11.34 9.76
N THR A 65 2.93 12.26 10.42
CA THR A 65 3.48 13.47 11.04
C THR A 65 4.52 13.12 12.10
N SER A 66 5.79 13.39 11.79
CA SER A 66 6.79 13.82 12.77
C SER A 66 7.70 14.88 12.11
N ASP A 67 7.26 16.13 12.30
CA ASP A 67 7.96 17.42 12.33
C ASP A 67 8.99 17.86 11.26
N THR A 68 8.54 18.88 10.49
CA THR A 68 9.21 20.14 10.03
C THR A 68 10.58 20.10 9.30
N THR A 69 10.92 20.90 8.28
CA THR A 69 10.28 21.90 7.40
C THR A 69 11.19 22.04 6.16
N VAL A 70 10.60 22.37 5.02
CA VAL A 70 11.22 22.58 3.70
C VAL A 70 11.78 24.01 3.60
N ASP A 71 12.93 24.20 2.92
CA ASP A 71 13.05 25.31 1.97
C ASP A 71 14.09 25.09 0.84
N VAL A 72 13.82 25.73 -0.28
CA VAL A 72 14.18 25.41 -1.68
C VAL A 72 15.46 26.10 -2.16
N VAL A 73 16.30 25.43 -2.99
CA VAL A 73 17.17 26.12 -3.97
C VAL A 73 17.25 25.36 -5.30
N SER A 74 17.09 26.12 -6.39
CA SER A 74 17.08 25.74 -7.80
C SER A 74 18.45 25.93 -8.48
N SER A 75 18.81 25.07 -9.45
CA SER A 75 19.70 25.40 -10.58
C SER A 75 19.57 24.30 -11.65
N ARG A 76 18.97 24.59 -12.81
CA ARG A 76 19.51 25.14 -14.07
C ARG A 76 20.32 24.15 -14.93
N SER A 77 19.86 24.05 -16.16
CA SER A 77 20.27 23.24 -17.32
C SER A 77 21.46 23.80 -18.08
N GLU A 78 22.22 22.93 -18.77
CA GLU A 78 22.93 23.12 -20.04
C GLU A 78 23.34 21.70 -20.53
N GLY A 79 22.97 21.23 -21.73
CA GLY A 79 23.67 21.42 -23.03
C GLY A 79 24.77 20.34 -23.20
N GLU A 80 24.97 19.55 -24.26
CA GLU A 80 24.63 19.59 -25.68
C GLU A 80 25.02 18.24 -26.38
N SER A 81 24.32 17.95 -27.47
CA SER A 81 24.78 17.49 -28.80
C SER A 81 25.55 16.17 -29.06
N SER A 82 24.82 15.26 -29.73
CA SER A 82 25.09 14.62 -31.05
C SER A 82 26.29 13.69 -31.25
N LYS A 83 26.00 12.47 -31.75
CA LYS A 83 26.51 11.97 -33.06
C LYS A 83 25.75 10.74 -33.57
N ARG A 84 25.32 10.83 -34.84
CA ARG A 84 24.66 9.77 -35.65
C ARG A 84 25.63 8.63 -35.99
N SER A 85 25.15 7.40 -35.89
CA SER A 85 25.68 6.26 -36.65
C SER A 85 24.51 5.44 -37.22
N TYR A 86 24.62 5.07 -38.49
CA TYR A 86 23.56 4.51 -39.33
C TYR A 86 23.78 3.01 -39.54
N LYS A 87 22.66 2.27 -39.68
CA LYS A 87 22.47 0.90 -40.18
C LYS A 87 22.41 -0.23 -39.14
N SER A 88 21.18 -0.58 -38.74
CA SER A 88 20.53 -1.81 -39.20
C SER A 88 19.08 -1.79 -38.70
N ALA A 89 18.12 -1.78 -39.64
CA ALA A 89 16.70 -1.74 -39.32
C ALA A 89 16.23 -3.11 -38.80
N TYR A 90 16.47 -3.37 -37.51
CA TYR A 90 15.58 -4.22 -36.75
C TYR A 90 14.35 -3.39 -36.39
N ASN A 91 13.17 -3.90 -36.73
CA ASN A 91 11.90 -3.36 -36.24
C ASN A 91 11.87 -3.45 -34.70
N LEU A 92 12.45 -2.45 -34.03
CA LEU A 92 12.35 -2.16 -32.60
C LEU A 92 11.08 -1.36 -32.26
N GLY A 93 10.13 -1.29 -33.18
CA GLY A 93 8.79 -0.80 -32.93
C GLY A 93 7.94 -1.89 -32.28
N ASN A 94 7.64 -1.72 -30.99
CA ASN A 94 6.60 -2.46 -30.25
C ASN A 94 6.87 -3.94 -29.94
N ILE A 95 8.06 -4.30 -29.46
CA ILE A 95 8.15 -5.41 -28.50
C ILE A 95 7.78 -4.86 -27.12
N ILE A 96 6.53 -4.40 -26.99
CA ILE A 96 5.83 -4.55 -25.71
C ILE A 96 5.57 -6.05 -25.67
N THR A 97 6.46 -6.79 -25.02
CA THR A 97 6.22 -8.19 -24.65
C THR A 97 4.85 -8.23 -24.00
N LYS A 98 3.91 -8.79 -24.75
CA LYS A 98 2.54 -9.03 -24.34
C LYS A 98 2.56 -9.72 -22.96
N ARG A 99 2.30 -8.97 -21.87
CA ARG A 99 2.11 -9.49 -20.49
C ARG A 99 0.82 -10.28 -20.41
N HIS A 100 0.72 -11.41 -21.11
CA HIS A 100 -0.60 -11.93 -21.52
C HIS A 100 -1.35 -12.83 -20.57
N ASP A 101 -0.77 -13.30 -19.48
CA ASP A 101 -1.51 -14.27 -18.67
C ASP A 101 -1.95 -13.62 -17.35
N TYR A 102 -2.96 -12.76 -17.48
CA TYR A 102 -3.76 -12.40 -16.32
C TYR A 102 -4.50 -13.64 -15.85
N VAL A 103 -4.24 -14.04 -14.61
CA VAL A 103 -4.96 -15.07 -13.90
C VAL A 103 -6.23 -14.45 -13.31
N THR A 104 -7.35 -15.13 -13.45
CA THR A 104 -8.61 -14.75 -12.82
C THR A 104 -8.59 -15.21 -11.37
N LEU A 105 -8.65 -14.28 -10.42
CA LEU A 105 -8.85 -14.60 -9.00
C LEU A 105 -10.32 -14.87 -8.70
N THR A 106 -11.21 -14.07 -9.30
CA THR A 106 -12.66 -14.31 -9.36
C THR A 106 -13.22 -13.64 -10.61
N ASP A 107 -14.22 -14.25 -11.24
CA ASP A 107 -14.87 -13.75 -12.44
C ASP A 107 -16.16 -12.97 -12.15
N GLY A 108 -16.54 -12.85 -10.87
CA GLY A 108 -17.78 -12.22 -10.42
C GLY A 108 -18.99 -13.15 -10.37
N THR A 109 -18.80 -14.47 -10.52
CA THR A 109 -19.88 -15.46 -10.38
C THR A 109 -20.01 -16.04 -8.97
N ASP A 110 -18.98 -15.90 -8.12
CA ASP A 110 -19.02 -16.39 -6.74
C ASP A 110 -19.91 -15.46 -5.88
N PRO A 111 -21.02 -15.95 -5.32
CA PRO A 111 -21.96 -15.13 -4.56
C PRO A 111 -21.35 -14.49 -3.32
N ARG A 112 -20.22 -15.01 -2.81
CA ARG A 112 -19.51 -14.45 -1.66
C ARG A 112 -18.78 -13.15 -2.00
N TYR A 113 -18.37 -12.97 -3.26
CA TYR A 113 -17.47 -11.90 -3.69
C TYR A 113 -18.04 -11.01 -4.79
N GLN A 114 -19.08 -11.45 -5.51
CA GLN A 114 -19.67 -10.70 -6.62
C GLN A 114 -20.16 -9.29 -6.22
N ASN A 115 -20.51 -9.10 -4.94
CA ASN A 115 -21.02 -7.84 -4.38
C ASN A 115 -20.00 -7.10 -3.51
N ALA A 116 -18.70 -7.29 -3.77
CA ALA A 116 -17.65 -6.57 -3.06
C ALA A 116 -16.51 -6.18 -4.02
N ALA A 117 -16.07 -4.93 -3.97
CA ALA A 117 -14.84 -4.50 -4.59
C ALA A 117 -13.64 -4.88 -3.72
N LEU A 118 -12.50 -4.98 -4.37
CA LEU A 118 -11.22 -5.19 -3.72
C LEU A 118 -10.87 -3.98 -2.85
N GLN A 119 -10.42 -4.24 -1.62
CA GLN A 119 -9.90 -3.24 -0.69
C GLN A 119 -8.49 -3.69 -0.28
N ALA A 120 -7.48 -3.06 -0.90
CA ALA A 120 -6.07 -3.45 -0.74
C ALA A 120 -5.18 -2.19 -0.65
N PRO A 121 -4.06 -2.24 0.10
CA PRO A 121 -3.22 -1.07 0.35
C PRO A 121 -2.53 -0.56 -0.92
N SER A 122 -2.30 -1.44 -1.90
CA SER A 122 -1.63 -1.14 -3.17
C SER A 122 -2.52 -0.52 -4.24
N TYR A 123 -3.56 0.22 -3.86
CA TYR A 123 -4.40 0.93 -4.82
C TYR A 123 -3.57 1.95 -5.62
N LEU A 124 -3.71 1.93 -6.95
CA LEU A 124 -2.98 2.84 -7.83
C LEU A 124 -3.90 3.94 -8.37
N THR A 125 -4.97 3.53 -9.04
CA THR A 125 -5.88 4.43 -9.75
C THR A 125 -7.09 3.65 -10.26
N TYR A 126 -8.03 4.32 -10.92
CA TYR A 126 -9.14 3.69 -11.61
C TYR A 126 -9.47 4.40 -12.91
N LYS A 127 -10.17 3.68 -13.79
CA LYS A 127 -10.84 4.25 -14.96
C LYS A 127 -12.26 3.70 -15.08
N VAL A 128 -13.16 4.53 -15.61
CA VAL A 128 -14.51 4.12 -15.97
C VAL A 128 -14.51 3.47 -17.36
N ILE A 129 -15.21 2.36 -17.50
CA ILE A 129 -15.34 1.62 -18.77
C ILE A 129 -16.80 1.65 -19.17
N SER A 130 -17.11 1.92 -20.45
CA SER A 130 -18.50 1.97 -20.91
C SER A 130 -19.29 0.69 -20.62
N ASN A 131 -20.50 0.86 -20.09
CA ASN A 131 -21.49 -0.20 -19.89
C ASN A 131 -22.06 -0.75 -21.20
N THR A 132 -21.96 -0.01 -22.31
CA THR A 132 -22.47 -0.45 -23.63
C THR A 132 -21.60 -1.53 -24.28
N THR A 133 -20.45 -1.84 -23.69
CA THR A 133 -19.54 -2.88 -24.18
C THR A 133 -19.83 -4.22 -23.50
N SER A 134 -19.67 -5.31 -24.26
CA SER A 134 -19.74 -6.67 -23.71
C SER A 134 -18.70 -6.86 -22.60
N TYR A 135 -18.96 -7.80 -21.67
CA TYR A 135 -18.03 -8.09 -20.58
C TYR A 135 -16.62 -8.42 -21.09
N ALA A 136 -16.50 -9.21 -22.16
CA ALA A 136 -15.21 -9.56 -22.74
C ALA A 136 -14.44 -8.32 -23.26
N THR A 137 -15.14 -7.41 -23.92
CA THR A 137 -14.56 -6.13 -24.39
C THR A 137 -14.16 -5.23 -23.23
N ALA A 138 -15.01 -5.13 -22.21
CA ALA A 138 -14.72 -4.35 -21.00
C ALA A 138 -13.51 -4.91 -20.23
N LYS A 139 -13.46 -6.23 -20.03
CA LYS A 139 -12.31 -6.93 -19.44
C LYS A 139 -11.04 -6.61 -20.21
N LYS A 140 -11.06 -6.76 -21.54
CA LYS A 140 -9.89 -6.46 -22.39
C LYS A 140 -9.43 -5.00 -22.23
N ALA A 141 -10.37 -4.05 -22.18
CA ALA A 141 -10.06 -2.64 -21.96
C ALA A 141 -9.45 -2.38 -20.56
N CYS A 142 -9.99 -3.03 -19.52
CA CYS A 142 -9.47 -2.93 -18.16
C CYS A 142 -8.02 -3.45 -18.04
N LEU A 143 -7.75 -4.62 -18.62
CA LEU A 143 -6.40 -5.23 -18.59
C LEU A 143 -5.40 -4.46 -19.46
N ALA A 144 -5.85 -3.88 -20.57
CA ALA A 144 -5.04 -2.97 -21.37
C ALA A 144 -4.68 -1.70 -20.59
N TYR A 145 -5.64 -1.15 -19.84
CA TYR A 145 -5.40 -0.01 -18.95
C TYR A 145 -4.37 -0.34 -17.86
N CYS A 146 -4.51 -1.48 -17.18
CA CYS A 146 -3.50 -1.95 -16.23
C CYS A 146 -2.11 -2.05 -16.87
N SER A 147 -2.02 -2.60 -18.08
CA SER A 147 -0.74 -2.72 -18.80
C SER A 147 -0.10 -1.35 -19.15
N SER A 148 -0.89 -0.28 -19.23
CA SER A 148 -0.41 1.09 -19.48
C SER A 148 0.03 1.83 -18.21
N VAL A 149 -0.42 1.38 -17.04
CA VAL A 149 -0.10 2.02 -15.76
C VAL A 149 1.13 1.38 -15.15
N SER A 150 2.15 2.21 -14.89
CA SER A 150 3.38 1.78 -14.23
C SER A 150 3.06 1.07 -12.91
N LYS A 151 3.74 -0.06 -12.67
CA LYS A 151 3.57 -0.92 -11.49
C LYS A 151 2.21 -1.61 -11.33
N CYS A 152 1.31 -1.55 -12.30
CA CYS A 152 0.06 -2.33 -12.19
C CYS A 152 0.35 -3.84 -12.24
N VAL A 153 -0.20 -4.57 -11.26
CA VAL A 153 -0.10 -6.01 -11.07
C VAL A 153 -1.48 -6.68 -11.11
N ALA A 154 -2.51 -6.00 -10.61
CA ALA A 154 -3.87 -6.51 -10.59
C ALA A 154 -4.90 -5.46 -10.99
N ALA A 155 -6.05 -5.92 -11.46
CA ALA A 155 -7.19 -5.11 -11.82
C ALA A 155 -8.48 -5.73 -11.25
N ASN A 156 -9.30 -4.91 -10.61
CA ASN A 156 -10.65 -5.26 -10.18
C ASN A 156 -11.66 -4.50 -11.02
N MET A 157 -12.47 -5.22 -11.79
CA MET A 157 -13.56 -4.67 -12.59
C MET A 157 -14.89 -4.93 -11.89
N TYR A 158 -15.69 -3.90 -11.63
CA TYR A 158 -16.96 -4.02 -10.92
C TYR A 158 -17.93 -2.92 -11.34
N ASN A 159 -19.20 -3.09 -11.03
CA ASN A 159 -20.22 -2.04 -11.13
C ASN A 159 -20.42 -1.40 -9.76
N GLU A 160 -20.43 -0.07 -9.70
CA GLU A 160 -20.77 0.70 -8.49
C GLU A 160 -22.08 1.46 -8.72
N ILE A 161 -23.18 0.86 -8.31
CA ILE A 161 -24.53 1.40 -8.50
C ILE A 161 -24.77 2.51 -7.49
N GLY A 162 -25.47 3.58 -7.88
CA GLY A 162 -25.86 4.64 -6.95
C GLY A 162 -24.75 5.65 -6.67
N ASN A 163 -23.85 5.87 -7.63
CA ASN A 163 -22.81 6.89 -7.56
C ASN A 163 -23.07 7.99 -8.62
N PRO A 164 -23.48 9.21 -8.23
CA PRO A 164 -23.88 10.27 -9.15
C PRO A 164 -22.77 10.72 -10.09
N LEU A 165 -21.50 10.63 -9.67
CA LEU A 165 -20.38 10.97 -10.55
C LEU A 165 -20.29 9.98 -11.71
N LEU A 166 -20.43 8.69 -11.42
CA LEU A 166 -20.40 7.60 -12.41
C LEU A 166 -21.64 7.58 -13.29
N ASP A 167 -22.80 7.82 -12.68
CA ASP A 167 -24.09 7.71 -13.34
C ASP A 167 -24.37 8.90 -14.27
N HIS A 168 -23.85 10.10 -13.93
CA HIS A 168 -24.26 11.34 -14.61
C HIS A 168 -23.12 12.22 -15.10
N THR A 169 -21.96 12.20 -14.45
CA THR A 169 -20.91 13.21 -14.69
C THR A 169 -19.87 12.73 -15.70
N PHE A 170 -19.43 11.48 -15.62
CA PHE A 170 -18.46 10.94 -16.58
C PHE A 170 -19.06 10.84 -17.98
N SER A 171 -18.25 11.16 -19.00
CA SER A 171 -18.65 11.13 -20.42
C SER A 171 -19.14 9.74 -20.87
N GLU A 172 -18.59 8.71 -20.24
CA GLU A 172 -18.91 7.31 -20.43
C GLU A 172 -20.29 6.91 -19.89
N LYS A 173 -20.89 7.73 -19.01
CA LYS A 173 -22.17 7.47 -18.31
C LYS A 173 -22.28 6.02 -17.85
N SER A 174 -21.24 5.56 -17.15
CA SER A 174 -21.05 4.17 -16.80
C SER A 174 -20.67 4.03 -15.34
N ASN A 175 -21.34 3.10 -14.68
CA ASN A 175 -21.03 2.67 -13.33
C ASN A 175 -20.00 1.53 -13.28
N ARG A 176 -19.48 1.07 -14.43
CA ARG A 176 -18.44 0.05 -14.47
C ARG A 176 -17.06 0.66 -14.27
N LYS A 177 -16.44 0.36 -13.13
CA LYS A 177 -15.08 0.75 -12.77
C LYS A 177 -14.08 -0.35 -13.08
N CYS A 178 -12.87 0.05 -13.43
CA CYS A 178 -11.66 -0.76 -13.46
C CYS A 178 -10.64 -0.14 -12.51
N ALA A 179 -10.55 -0.67 -11.29
CA ALA A 179 -9.59 -0.25 -10.28
C ALA A 179 -8.30 -1.06 -10.40
N LEU A 180 -7.15 -0.40 -10.32
CA LEU A 180 -5.83 -0.98 -10.52
C LEU A 180 -5.05 -1.04 -9.21
N TYR A 181 -4.25 -2.11 -9.07
CA TYR A 181 -3.49 -2.40 -7.86
C TYR A 181 -2.06 -2.82 -8.19
N GLY A 182 -1.12 -2.45 -7.32
CA GLY A 182 0.32 -2.71 -7.45
C GLY A 182 0.80 -4.01 -6.80
N ASP A 183 -0.09 -4.85 -6.28
CA ASP A 183 0.23 -6.16 -5.70
C ASP A 183 -0.83 -7.20 -6.08
N VAL A 184 -0.50 -8.48 -5.89
CA VAL A 184 -1.42 -9.59 -6.10
C VAL A 184 -2.36 -9.69 -4.88
N PRO A 185 -3.68 -9.50 -5.08
CA PRO A 185 -4.63 -9.55 -3.99
C PRO A 185 -5.04 -10.97 -3.62
N THR A 186 -5.69 -11.11 -2.46
CA THR A 186 -6.37 -12.33 -2.02
C THR A 186 -7.88 -12.12 -1.98
N LEU A 187 -8.66 -13.20 -2.06
CA LEU A 187 -10.13 -13.11 -1.95
C LEU A 187 -10.59 -12.53 -0.60
N SER A 188 -9.80 -12.67 0.47
CA SER A 188 -10.10 -12.10 1.79
C SER A 188 -10.10 -10.56 1.81
N GLN A 189 -9.61 -9.90 0.76
CA GLN A 189 -9.60 -8.44 0.59
C GLN A 189 -10.82 -7.92 -0.16
N MET A 190 -11.69 -8.80 -0.69
CA MET A 190 -12.96 -8.42 -1.35
C MET A 190 -14.01 -8.02 -0.30
N THR A 191 -13.86 -6.81 0.25
CA THR A 191 -14.59 -6.38 1.46
C THR A 191 -15.36 -5.07 1.29
N ASN A 192 -15.06 -4.27 0.26
CA ASN A 192 -15.77 -3.02 0.02
C ASN A 192 -17.11 -3.29 -0.67
N LYS A 193 -18.23 -3.19 0.05
CA LYS A 193 -19.58 -3.43 -0.49
C LYS A 193 -20.29 -2.15 -0.96
N GLY A 194 -19.63 -1.00 -0.92
CA GLY A 194 -20.30 0.32 -0.97
C GLY A 194 -20.90 0.67 0.39
N GLY A 195 -22.08 1.30 0.40
CA GLY A 195 -22.79 1.71 1.61
C GLY A 195 -22.85 3.22 1.85
N GLN A 196 -22.27 4.04 0.97
CA GLN A 196 -22.31 5.49 1.04
C GLN A 196 -23.60 6.05 0.39
N GLN A 197 -24.27 7.00 1.05
CA GLN A 197 -25.38 7.76 0.48
C GLN A 197 -24.86 8.95 -0.31
N LEU A 198 -24.73 8.81 -1.64
CA LEU A 198 -24.06 9.81 -2.48
C LEU A 198 -25.00 10.82 -3.16
N TYR A 199 -26.30 10.52 -3.26
CA TYR A 199 -27.31 11.41 -3.87
C TYR A 199 -27.98 12.37 -2.87
N GLY A 200 -27.58 12.30 -1.60
CA GLY A 200 -28.09 13.15 -0.52
C GLY A 200 -28.83 12.37 0.57
N PRO A 201 -29.34 13.07 1.59
CA PRO A 201 -30.04 12.45 2.70
C PRO A 201 -31.23 11.61 2.23
N ASN A 202 -31.34 10.39 2.74
CA ASN A 202 -32.38 9.41 2.39
C ASN A 202 -32.30 8.79 0.98
N SER A 203 -31.23 9.02 0.21
CA SER A 203 -31.02 8.25 -1.00
C SER A 203 -30.66 6.79 -0.67
N PRO A 204 -30.92 5.84 -1.58
CA PRO A 204 -30.30 4.53 -1.49
C PRO A 204 -28.78 4.68 -1.38
N ALA A 205 -28.15 3.82 -0.58
CA ALA A 205 -26.70 3.73 -0.54
C ALA A 205 -26.18 3.13 -1.86
N ASN A 206 -24.96 3.52 -2.25
CA ASN A 206 -24.29 2.86 -3.36
C ASN A 206 -24.02 1.38 -3.00
N CYS A 207 -23.90 0.53 -4.01
CA CYS A 207 -23.54 -0.87 -3.83
C CYS A 207 -22.60 -1.35 -4.93
N ILE A 208 -21.83 -2.39 -4.62
CA ILE A 208 -20.96 -3.06 -5.60
C ILE A 208 -21.64 -4.30 -6.15
N GLU A 209 -21.53 -4.51 -7.46
CA GLU A 209 -22.01 -5.70 -8.18
C GLU A 209 -21.01 -6.18 -9.24
N ASN A 210 -21.17 -7.42 -9.70
CA ASN A 210 -20.42 -8.04 -10.80
C ASN A 210 -18.89 -7.92 -10.67
N SER A 211 -18.38 -8.00 -9.44
CA SER A 211 -16.97 -7.75 -9.15
C SER A 211 -16.07 -8.92 -9.55
N ALA A 212 -15.18 -8.67 -10.51
CA ALA A 212 -14.18 -9.60 -11.00
C ALA A 212 -12.76 -9.08 -10.74
N VAL A 213 -11.83 -9.97 -10.43
CA VAL A 213 -10.43 -9.62 -10.14
C VAL A 213 -9.48 -10.45 -10.99
N PHE A 214 -8.52 -9.77 -11.60
CA PHE A 214 -7.49 -10.34 -12.46
C PHE A 214 -6.12 -9.87 -12.00
N TYR A 215 -5.11 -10.72 -12.08
CA TYR A 215 -3.74 -10.34 -11.70
C TYR A 215 -2.71 -11.02 -12.59
N LEU A 216 -1.50 -10.46 -12.68
CA LEU A 216 -0.41 -11.06 -13.43
C LEU A 216 0.10 -12.32 -12.70
N GLY A 217 -0.02 -13.50 -13.32
CA GLY A 217 0.33 -14.78 -12.69
C GLY A 217 1.80 -14.94 -12.29
N ALA A 218 2.69 -14.21 -12.96
CA ALA A 218 4.08 -14.03 -12.57
C ALA A 218 4.41 -12.54 -12.58
N ALA A 219 4.24 -11.87 -11.44
CA ALA A 219 4.79 -10.54 -11.27
C ALA A 219 6.32 -10.66 -11.42
N ALA A 220 6.91 -9.88 -12.33
CA ALA A 220 8.36 -9.83 -12.44
C ALA A 220 8.95 -9.49 -11.07
N ALA A 221 10.09 -10.10 -10.74
CA ALA A 221 10.84 -9.70 -9.55
C ALA A 221 11.08 -8.18 -9.62
N PRO A 222 10.91 -7.46 -8.51
CA PRO A 222 11.06 -6.01 -8.51
C PRO A 222 12.51 -5.66 -8.88
N THR A 223 12.66 -4.61 -9.68
CA THR A 223 13.98 -4.14 -10.12
C THR A 223 14.81 -3.68 -8.93
N THR A 224 16.08 -4.09 -8.89
CA THR A 224 17.05 -3.57 -7.92
C THR A 224 17.21 -2.06 -8.10
N PRO A 225 17.08 -1.25 -7.04
CA PRO A 225 17.26 0.19 -7.14
C PRO A 225 18.67 0.58 -7.59
N SER A 226 18.77 1.66 -8.35
CA SER A 226 20.08 2.18 -8.77
C SER A 226 20.93 2.58 -7.54
N GLY A 227 22.22 2.24 -7.55
CA GLY A 227 23.11 2.45 -6.41
C GLY A 227 22.97 1.40 -5.29
N TYR A 228 22.15 0.37 -5.48
CA TYR A 228 22.01 -0.75 -4.54
C TYR A 228 22.29 -2.08 -5.25
N THR A 229 22.67 -3.08 -4.44
CA THR A 229 22.78 -4.49 -4.81
C THR A 229 21.71 -5.28 -4.07
N PHE A 230 21.07 -6.20 -4.78
CA PHE A 230 20.14 -7.14 -4.18
C PHE A 230 20.90 -8.14 -3.31
N THR A 231 20.54 -8.24 -2.03
CA THR A 231 21.31 -9.03 -1.04
C THR A 231 20.64 -10.37 -0.77
N PHE A 232 19.32 -10.38 -0.54
CA PHE A 232 18.57 -11.61 -0.31
C PHE A 232 17.07 -11.44 -0.59
N GLY A 233 16.37 -12.57 -0.73
CA GLY A 233 14.91 -12.66 -0.78
C GLY A 233 14.36 -13.31 -2.06
N PRO A 234 13.02 -13.39 -2.19
CA PRO A 234 12.04 -13.11 -1.14
C PRO A 234 12.11 -14.14 0.01
N LEU A 235 11.89 -13.69 1.25
CA LEU A 235 11.75 -14.54 2.45
C LEU A 235 10.43 -14.22 3.19
N ASP A 236 10.01 -15.10 4.09
CA ASP A 236 8.87 -14.89 5.00
C ASP A 236 9.32 -14.42 6.40
N ALA A 237 10.39 -13.63 6.43
CA ALA A 237 10.94 -13.03 7.63
C ALA A 237 11.65 -11.70 7.30
N ALA A 238 11.41 -10.67 8.11
CA ALA A 238 12.06 -9.37 8.00
C ALA A 238 13.40 -9.39 8.73
N THR A 239 14.31 -8.50 8.33
CA THR A 239 15.54 -8.23 9.10
C THR A 239 15.15 -7.79 10.52
N SER A 240 15.58 -8.54 11.52
CA SER A 240 15.32 -8.21 12.93
C SER A 240 16.06 -6.95 13.32
N ALA A 241 15.33 -5.97 13.84
CA ALA A 241 15.87 -4.73 14.35
C ALA A 241 16.74 -4.93 15.61
N SER A 242 16.50 -6.01 16.36
CA SER A 242 17.24 -6.34 17.59
C SER A 242 18.52 -7.13 17.33
N LEU A 243 18.58 -7.91 16.23
CA LEU A 243 19.76 -8.71 15.86
C LEU A 243 20.67 -8.00 14.86
N ALA A 244 20.11 -7.30 13.88
CA ALA A 244 20.92 -6.56 12.91
C ALA A 244 21.45 -5.28 13.53
N VAL A 245 22.76 -5.07 13.40
CA VAL A 245 23.40 -3.87 13.92
C VAL A 245 22.95 -2.65 13.12
N GLY A 246 22.65 -1.59 13.85
CA GLY A 246 22.46 -0.27 13.29
C GLY A 246 21.11 0.00 12.68
N TYR A 247 20.05 -0.56 13.28
CA TYR A 247 18.67 -0.22 12.95
C TYR A 247 18.41 1.29 13.08
N MET A 248 17.87 1.88 12.01
CA MET A 248 17.63 3.33 11.87
C MET A 248 16.14 3.69 11.81
N GLY A 249 15.26 2.76 12.20
CA GLY A 249 13.80 2.93 12.10
C GLY A 249 13.20 2.32 10.84
N TYR A 250 11.94 2.68 10.59
CA TYR A 250 11.15 2.17 9.47
C TYR A 250 10.23 3.25 8.90
N ASP A 251 9.73 3.02 7.68
CA ASP A 251 8.64 3.77 7.07
C ASP A 251 7.63 2.79 6.47
N PHE A 252 6.35 3.15 6.52
CA PHE A 252 5.32 2.47 5.74
C PHE A 252 5.14 3.14 4.38
N ILE A 253 5.02 2.32 3.34
CA ILE A 253 4.69 2.76 1.98
C ILE A 253 3.44 2.03 1.51
N THR A 254 2.76 2.58 0.51
CA THR A 254 1.46 2.07 0.05
C THR A 254 1.58 0.95 -0.98
N GLN A 255 2.77 0.69 -1.50
CA GLN A 255 3.01 -0.34 -2.51
C GLN A 255 4.36 -1.00 -2.30
N TYR A 256 4.52 -2.24 -2.78
CA TYR A 256 5.81 -2.91 -2.76
C TYR A 256 6.78 -2.29 -3.79
N ASP A 257 7.53 -1.26 -3.38
CA ASP A 257 8.47 -0.55 -4.25
C ASP A 257 9.87 -0.38 -3.61
N PRO A 258 10.84 -1.25 -3.96
CA PRO A 258 12.21 -1.10 -3.49
C PRO A 258 12.86 0.24 -3.86
N ASN A 259 12.48 0.89 -4.97
CA ASN A 259 13.05 2.19 -5.34
C ASN A 259 12.58 3.29 -4.38
N GLN A 260 11.36 3.19 -3.87
CA GLN A 260 10.86 4.11 -2.85
C GLN A 260 11.61 3.91 -1.52
N CYS A 261 11.83 2.65 -1.10
CA CYS A 261 12.65 2.39 0.09
C CYS A 261 14.10 2.87 -0.07
N ALA A 262 14.70 2.72 -1.26
CA ALA A 262 16.04 3.24 -1.55
C ALA A 262 16.10 4.77 -1.39
N LYS A 263 15.15 5.51 -1.98
CA LYS A 263 15.06 6.97 -1.83
C LYS A 263 14.91 7.40 -0.37
N LEU A 264 14.08 6.68 0.40
CA LEU A 264 13.89 6.94 1.83
C LEU A 264 15.16 6.65 2.64
N CYS A 265 15.87 5.56 2.32
CA CYS A 265 17.18 5.24 2.91
C CYS A 265 18.22 6.33 2.58
N ASP A 266 18.27 6.80 1.33
CA ASP A 266 19.18 7.87 0.89
C ASP A 266 18.89 9.22 1.55
N ALA A 267 17.61 9.55 1.76
CA ALA A 267 17.17 10.79 2.40
C ALA A 267 17.28 10.75 3.93
N ARG A 268 17.44 9.55 4.52
CA ARG A 268 17.46 9.39 5.97
C ARG A 268 18.70 10.06 6.56
N LYS A 269 18.50 10.82 7.65
CA LYS A 269 19.60 11.45 8.39
C LYS A 269 20.59 10.39 8.85
N ALA A 270 21.87 10.76 8.87
CA ALA A 270 22.91 9.88 9.37
C ALA A 270 22.64 9.56 10.85
N ASP A 271 22.80 8.28 11.20
CA ASP A 271 22.84 7.84 12.59
C ASP A 271 24.09 8.45 13.28
N PRO A 272 23.98 8.97 14.51
CA PRO A 272 25.11 9.58 15.22
C PRO A 272 26.31 8.66 15.43
N VAL A 273 26.10 7.34 15.43
CA VAL A 273 27.14 6.34 15.65
C VAL A 273 27.59 5.73 14.32
N GLY A 274 26.64 5.30 13.49
CA GLY A 274 26.90 4.45 12.33
C GLY A 274 26.96 5.15 10.97
N GLY A 275 26.58 6.42 10.91
CA GLY A 275 26.57 7.22 9.70
C GLY A 275 25.32 7.00 8.83
N LYS A 276 25.48 7.15 7.50
CA LYS A 276 24.37 7.07 6.55
C LYS A 276 23.76 5.67 6.47
N CYS A 277 22.51 5.59 6.00
CA CYS A 277 21.86 4.32 5.66
C CYS A 277 22.65 3.57 4.57
N LYS A 278 22.98 2.31 4.85
CA LYS A 278 23.75 1.41 3.97
C LYS A 278 22.98 0.17 3.57
N PHE A 279 21.86 -0.12 4.20
CA PHE A 279 21.03 -1.27 3.88
C PHE A 279 19.57 -0.96 4.19
N PHE A 280 18.66 -1.51 3.39
CA PHE A 280 17.26 -1.54 3.74
C PHE A 280 16.65 -2.91 3.44
N ASN A 281 15.64 -3.26 4.23
CA ASN A 281 14.80 -4.43 4.01
C ASN A 281 13.37 -3.96 3.74
N ILE A 282 12.81 -4.37 2.59
CA ILE A 282 11.40 -4.14 2.26
C ILE A 282 10.64 -5.44 2.42
N TRP A 283 9.48 -5.38 3.07
CA TRP A 283 8.64 -6.54 3.31
C TRP A 283 7.16 -6.15 3.40
N ARG A 284 6.28 -7.13 3.24
CA ARG A 284 4.83 -6.96 3.29
C ARG A 284 4.29 -7.45 4.61
N GLY A 285 3.65 -6.56 5.36
CA GLY A 285 2.93 -6.87 6.58
C GLY A 285 1.53 -7.42 6.28
N VAL A 286 1.25 -8.61 6.79
CA VAL A 286 -0.02 -9.31 6.60
C VAL A 286 -0.69 -9.47 7.96
N VAL A 287 -1.86 -8.86 8.15
CA VAL A 287 -2.63 -8.93 9.40
C VAL A 287 -3.80 -9.87 9.17
N SER A 288 -3.88 -10.96 9.94
CA SER A 288 -4.93 -11.98 9.81
C SER A 288 -5.11 -12.49 8.36
N GLY A 289 -4.00 -12.72 7.66
CA GLY A 289 -4.00 -13.21 6.27
C GLY A 289 -4.34 -12.14 5.22
N LYS A 290 -4.41 -10.86 5.58
CA LYS A 290 -4.68 -9.76 4.65
C LYS A 290 -3.46 -8.83 4.53
N PRO A 291 -2.88 -8.66 3.33
CA PRO A 291 -1.90 -7.60 3.10
C PRO A 291 -2.43 -6.25 3.57
N THR A 292 -1.71 -5.63 4.50
CA THR A 292 -2.16 -4.42 5.21
C THR A 292 -1.22 -3.25 4.98
N THR A 293 0.09 -3.50 4.90
CA THR A 293 1.10 -2.47 4.65
C THR A 293 2.36 -3.04 4.01
N TYR A 294 3.20 -2.16 3.50
CA TYR A 294 4.55 -2.46 3.06
C TYR A 294 5.53 -1.64 3.90
N THR A 295 6.51 -2.30 4.48
CA THR A 295 7.44 -1.71 5.44
C THR A 295 8.82 -1.67 4.84
N CYS A 296 9.46 -0.50 4.89
CA CYS A 296 10.88 -0.33 4.66
C CYS A 296 11.59 -0.21 6.01
N SER A 297 12.44 -1.16 6.38
CA SER A 297 13.31 -1.09 7.56
C SER A 297 14.73 -0.69 7.14
N TYR A 298 15.37 0.23 7.87
CA TYR A 298 16.64 0.84 7.47
C TYR A 298 17.78 0.52 8.44
N PHE A 299 19.00 0.40 7.91
CA PHE A 299 20.18 0.06 8.70
C PHE A 299 21.42 0.81 8.22
N TYR A 300 22.24 1.32 9.15
CA TYR A 300 23.53 1.96 8.82
C TYR A 300 24.65 0.96 8.56
N GLN A 301 24.42 -0.31 8.86
CA GLN A 301 25.33 -1.42 8.57
C GLN A 301 24.66 -2.38 7.60
N ALA A 302 25.43 -2.84 6.61
CA ALA A 302 24.95 -3.88 5.70
C ALA A 302 24.80 -5.21 6.45
N THR A 303 23.79 -5.99 6.06
CA THR A 303 23.52 -7.32 6.61
C THR A 303 23.03 -8.25 5.50
N ASP A 304 22.79 -9.51 5.81
CA ASP A 304 22.40 -10.56 4.88
C ASP A 304 21.17 -11.35 5.37
N ALA A 305 20.87 -12.47 4.70
CA ALA A 305 19.70 -13.29 5.00
C ALA A 305 19.69 -13.87 6.42
N SER A 306 20.85 -13.98 7.09
CA SER A 306 20.94 -14.57 8.44
C SER A 306 20.26 -13.73 9.52
N THR A 307 20.09 -12.42 9.29
CA THR A 307 19.38 -11.52 10.21
C THR A 307 17.89 -11.39 9.90
N ALA A 308 17.42 -11.98 8.80
CA ALA A 308 16.00 -12.03 8.44
C ALA A 308 15.27 -13.10 9.27
N THR A 309 15.06 -12.81 10.56
CA THR A 309 14.49 -13.75 11.54
C THR A 309 13.15 -13.29 12.12
N ASN A 310 12.73 -12.05 11.87
CA ASN A 310 11.48 -11.52 12.39
C ASN A 310 10.32 -11.97 11.49
N THR A 311 9.65 -13.06 11.86
CA THR A 311 8.54 -13.67 11.09
C THR A 311 7.18 -13.00 11.32
N GLY A 312 7.10 -12.07 12.27
CA GLY A 312 5.86 -11.38 12.65
C GLY A 312 5.54 -11.52 14.14
N ASP A 313 4.26 -11.38 14.46
CA ASP A 313 3.73 -11.46 15.81
C ASP A 313 2.44 -12.29 15.81
N ALA A 314 2.52 -13.48 16.41
CA ALA A 314 1.40 -14.41 16.48
C ALA A 314 0.23 -13.86 17.34
N VAL A 315 0.51 -13.06 18.37
CA VAL A 315 -0.52 -12.48 19.26
C VAL A 315 -1.38 -11.49 18.49
N ASN A 316 -0.74 -10.59 17.74
CA ASN A 316 -1.42 -9.60 16.91
C ASN A 316 -1.75 -10.11 15.49
N LYS A 317 -1.52 -11.40 15.22
CA LYS A 317 -1.77 -12.08 13.92
C LYS A 317 -1.08 -11.38 12.75
N VAL A 318 0.11 -10.84 12.99
CA VAL A 318 0.97 -10.24 11.97
C VAL A 318 1.92 -11.30 11.44
N THR A 319 2.02 -11.42 10.12
CA THR A 319 3.07 -12.21 9.47
C THR A 319 3.83 -11.36 8.47
N VAL A 320 5.09 -11.71 8.26
CA VAL A 320 5.94 -11.10 7.25
C VAL A 320 5.93 -11.94 5.98
N THR A 321 5.78 -11.30 4.83
CA THR A 321 5.90 -11.95 3.51
C THR A 321 6.70 -11.09 2.54
N PHE A 322 7.22 -11.71 1.48
CA PHE A 322 7.97 -11.02 0.42
C PHE A 322 9.10 -10.13 0.95
N SER A 323 9.83 -10.55 1.98
CA SER A 323 10.95 -9.78 2.52
C SER A 323 12.17 -9.84 1.60
N ARG A 324 12.73 -8.68 1.25
CA ARG A 324 13.92 -8.54 0.39
C ARG A 324 14.90 -7.54 0.98
N GLY A 325 16.18 -7.88 1.00
CA GLY A 325 17.27 -7.03 1.47
C GLY A 325 18.05 -6.41 0.32
N TYR A 326 18.45 -5.14 0.48
CA TYR A 326 19.22 -4.39 -0.49
C TYR A 326 20.34 -3.61 0.19
N THR A 327 21.58 -3.85 -0.24
CA THR A 327 22.77 -3.17 0.26
C THR A 327 23.14 -2.03 -0.66
N ARG A 328 23.41 -0.84 -0.11
CA ARG A 328 23.92 0.30 -0.86
C ARG A 328 25.32 -0.04 -1.38
N ASN A 329 25.57 0.22 -2.66
CA ASN A 329 26.89 0.06 -3.24
C ASN A 329 27.84 1.05 -2.56
N SER A 330 29.01 0.59 -2.13
CA SER A 330 30.05 1.46 -1.60
C SER A 330 30.41 2.50 -2.66
N THR A 331 30.15 3.77 -2.37
CA THR A 331 30.72 4.92 -3.11
C THR A 331 32.07 5.28 -2.53
#